data_AF-A0AAJ2G7Y4-F1
#
_entry.id   AF-A0AAJ2G7Y4-F1
#
_cell.length_a   1.000
_cell.length_b   1.000
_cell.length_c   1.000
_cell.angle_alpha   90.00
_cell.angle_beta   90.00
_cell.angle_gamma   90.00
#
_symmetry.space_group_name_H-M   'P 1'
#
loop_
_entity.id
_entity.type
_entity.pdbx_description
1 polymer ?
#
loop_
_entity_poly.entity_id
_entity_poly.type
_entity_poly.pdbx_seq_one_letter_code
_entity_poly.pdbx_strand_id
1 'polypeptide(L)'
;MKKTMRTAFFFTGLAIGITSCNEPEVGTTNEYEISKKVVVEFRGEKAIIPSNFPKELLSNSQEEFDRYFDAVSKKSSSRTSSEETTLTYESLYDILKQHTQSIPEVSYEKDFSEHDLKRIYLDFPEIKTAEDANSKKEIIYDYYQTLIKPALIEDVITFESNNANKRSLGGISPETLTVPERNHLLSNPGYGQHYTFAAQESNHWTVVVYQRDADNEANNAFKHAIWNALSIRYILKGAPASENQAVDFTQDGTSKHEQDDNGNQIRTNASAMDLFNNMAARTWMKEETSWGIGPFRSMPSFEDIINNMKGKADASTVHTRAQILAPHGGDSDYVWNKLFDLQTGVQQYLVRLQ
;
A
#
# COMPACT_ATOMS: atom_id res chain seq x y z
N MET A 1 -72.65 -13.30 22.54
CA MET A 1 -73.79 -14.07 21.96
C MET A 1 -74.09 -13.60 20.54
N LYS A 2 -73.74 -14.43 19.55
CA LYS A 2 -74.31 -14.62 18.19
C LYS A 2 -73.33 -15.57 17.49
N LYS A 3 -73.56 -16.89 17.63
CA LYS A 3 -74.14 -17.80 16.61
C LYS A 3 -73.20 -17.98 15.41
N THR A 4 -72.42 -19.08 15.37
CA THR A 4 -72.70 -20.38 14.67
C THR A 4 -72.75 -20.20 13.15
N MET A 5 -72.14 -21.01 12.29
CA MET A 5 -72.11 -22.48 12.28
C MET A 5 -71.27 -22.97 11.06
N ARG A 6 -70.52 -24.07 11.25
CA ARG A 6 -70.32 -25.26 10.37
C ARG A 6 -70.15 -25.07 8.84
N THR A 7 -69.21 -25.74 8.17
CA THR A 7 -69.31 -27.15 7.69
C THR A 7 -67.95 -27.46 7.01
N ALA A 8 -67.09 -28.36 7.47
CA ALA A 8 -67.09 -29.85 7.42
C ALA A 8 -66.75 -30.47 6.04
N PHE A 9 -65.61 -31.18 6.04
CA PHE A 9 -65.21 -32.36 5.25
C PHE A 9 -64.98 -32.26 3.73
N PHE A 10 -63.77 -32.60 3.27
CA PHE A 10 -63.47 -33.99 2.87
C PHE A 10 -61.96 -34.27 2.77
N PHE A 11 -61.58 -35.43 3.33
CA PHE A 11 -60.27 -36.07 3.27
C PHE A 11 -60.17 -36.90 1.98
N THR A 12 -59.03 -36.86 1.30
CA THR A 12 -58.34 -37.94 0.54
C THR A 12 -57.30 -37.25 -0.35
N GLY A 13 -56.08 -37.70 -0.54
CA GLY A 13 -55.35 -38.89 -0.12
C GLY A 13 -53.94 -38.75 -0.70
N LEU A 14 -52.96 -39.30 0.02
CA LEU A 14 -51.55 -39.33 -0.32
C LEU A 14 -51.29 -39.91 -1.73
N ALA A 15 -50.40 -39.31 -2.50
CA ALA A 15 -49.58 -40.03 -3.48
C ALA A 15 -48.20 -39.37 -3.57
N ILE A 16 -47.19 -40.10 -3.11
CA ILE A 16 -45.77 -39.82 -3.24
C ILE A 16 -45.39 -40.04 -4.71
N GLY A 17 -44.65 -39.09 -5.29
CA GLY A 17 -44.08 -39.20 -6.63
C GLY A 17 -43.03 -38.11 -6.86
N ILE A 18 -41.78 -38.52 -6.69
CA ILE A 18 -40.54 -37.75 -6.89
C ILE A 18 -40.33 -37.53 -8.40
N THR A 19 -39.46 -36.58 -8.75
CA THR A 19 -38.96 -36.14 -10.08
C THR A 19 -39.75 -34.96 -10.67
N SER A 20 -39.17 -33.84 -11.10
CA SER A 20 -37.80 -33.52 -11.51
C SER A 20 -37.56 -32.02 -11.29
N CYS A 21 -36.50 -31.67 -10.56
CA CYS A 21 -35.92 -30.33 -10.58
C CYS A 21 -35.26 -30.13 -11.94
N ASN A 22 -35.61 -29.07 -12.66
CA ASN A 22 -34.73 -28.46 -13.66
C ASN A 22 -34.35 -27.08 -13.13
N GLU A 23 -33.38 -27.07 -12.22
CA GLU A 23 -32.59 -25.87 -11.96
C GLU A 23 -31.61 -25.70 -13.13
N PRO A 24 -31.36 -24.47 -13.60
CA PRO A 24 -30.39 -24.24 -14.66
C PRO A 24 -29.01 -24.69 -14.19
N GLU A 25 -28.35 -25.49 -15.04
CA GLU A 25 -26.95 -25.90 -14.86
C GLU A 25 -26.07 -24.66 -14.68
N VAL A 26 -25.79 -24.33 -13.42
CA VAL A 26 -24.64 -23.53 -13.05
C VAL A 26 -23.44 -24.42 -13.34
N GLY A 27 -22.71 -24.06 -14.40
CA GLY A 27 -21.44 -24.68 -14.73
C GLY A 27 -20.57 -24.77 -13.48
N THR A 28 -20.10 -25.98 -13.20
CA THR A 28 -19.18 -26.33 -12.13
C THR A 28 -17.86 -25.57 -12.31
N THR A 29 -17.80 -24.35 -11.79
CA THR A 29 -16.54 -23.70 -11.46
C THR A 29 -16.12 -24.20 -10.08
N ASN A 30 -15.12 -25.08 -10.09
CA ASN A 30 -14.20 -25.41 -9.01
C ASN A 30 -14.75 -25.19 -7.59
N GLU A 31 -15.25 -26.28 -7.00
CA GLU A 31 -15.32 -26.40 -5.55
C GLU A 31 -13.97 -25.97 -4.96
N TYR A 32 -13.99 -24.85 -4.23
CA TYR A 32 -12.92 -24.47 -3.31
C TYR A 32 -12.66 -25.68 -2.40
N GLU A 33 -11.54 -26.36 -2.63
CA GLU A 33 -10.97 -27.27 -1.66
C GLU A 33 -10.96 -26.52 -0.31
N ILE A 34 -11.74 -26.99 0.67
CA ILE A 34 -11.75 -26.39 2.01
C ILE A 34 -10.32 -26.56 2.53
N SER A 35 -9.49 -25.53 2.36
CA SER A 35 -8.10 -25.59 2.77
C SER A 35 -8.11 -25.89 4.26
N LYS A 36 -7.54 -27.04 4.65
CA LYS A 36 -7.38 -27.36 6.07
C LYS A 36 -6.73 -26.17 6.75
N LYS A 37 -7.21 -25.75 7.91
CA LYS A 37 -6.62 -24.64 8.67
C LYS A 37 -5.58 -25.19 9.65
N VAL A 38 -4.49 -24.46 9.87
CA VAL A 38 -3.43 -24.83 10.81
C VAL A 38 -3.14 -23.66 11.75
N VAL A 39 -2.77 -23.99 12.98
CA VAL A 39 -2.30 -22.99 13.96
C VAL A 39 -0.79 -22.84 13.81
N VAL A 40 -0.32 -21.61 13.70
CA VAL A 40 1.10 -21.26 13.66
C VAL A 40 1.41 -20.21 14.73
N GLU A 41 2.69 -20.08 15.08
CA GLU A 41 3.17 -18.95 15.87
C GLU A 41 3.56 -17.82 14.91
N PHE A 42 2.87 -16.68 15.03
CA PHE A 42 3.10 -15.48 14.24
C PHE A 42 3.48 -14.34 15.17
N ARG A 43 4.77 -13.99 15.17
CA ARG A 43 5.33 -12.91 16.02
C ARG A 43 4.98 -13.06 17.51
N GLY A 44 4.99 -14.28 18.02
CA GLY A 44 4.71 -14.61 19.42
C GLY A 44 3.23 -14.85 19.75
N GLU A 45 2.31 -14.63 18.80
CA GLU A 45 0.89 -14.93 18.98
C GLU A 45 0.49 -16.18 18.17
N LYS A 46 -0.44 -16.99 18.70
CA LYS A 46 -1.01 -18.10 17.92
C LYS A 46 -2.04 -17.58 16.93
N ALA A 47 -1.86 -17.90 15.66
CA ALA A 47 -2.73 -17.48 14.57
C ALA A 47 -3.12 -18.65 13.64
N ILE A 48 -4.30 -18.57 13.02
CA ILE A 48 -4.86 -19.62 12.16
C ILE A 48 -4.71 -19.28 10.67
N ILE A 49 -3.81 -19.96 9.97
CA ILE A 49 -3.60 -19.77 8.53
C ILE A 49 -4.15 -20.95 7.70
N PRO A 50 -4.40 -20.75 6.39
CA PRO A 50 -4.59 -21.86 5.46
C PRO A 50 -3.37 -22.80 5.46
N SER A 51 -3.60 -24.12 5.42
CA SER A 51 -2.52 -25.13 5.43
C SER A 51 -1.59 -25.06 4.22
N ASN A 52 -2.08 -24.53 3.12
CA ASN A 52 -1.33 -24.30 1.87
C ASN A 52 -0.70 -22.91 1.80
N PHE A 53 -0.74 -22.10 2.86
CA PHE A 53 -0.16 -20.76 2.86
C PHE A 53 1.38 -20.81 2.68
N PRO A 54 1.98 -19.98 1.79
CA PRO A 54 3.42 -19.96 1.57
C PRO A 54 4.18 -19.50 2.82
N LYS A 55 4.96 -20.41 3.43
CA LYS A 55 5.60 -20.13 4.72
C LYS A 55 6.71 -19.07 4.63
N GLU A 56 7.37 -18.92 3.47
CA GLU A 56 8.36 -17.85 3.25
C GLU A 56 7.77 -16.44 3.40
N LEU A 57 6.44 -16.26 3.26
CA LEU A 57 5.82 -14.95 3.45
C LEU A 57 5.61 -14.58 4.92
N LEU A 58 5.80 -15.52 5.86
CA LEU A 58 5.57 -15.28 7.29
C LEU A 58 6.69 -14.47 7.97
N SER A 59 7.89 -14.40 7.38
CA SER A 59 9.03 -13.66 7.98
C SER A 59 8.94 -12.15 7.84
N ASN A 60 8.16 -11.66 6.87
CA ASN A 60 8.08 -10.26 6.46
C ASN A 60 9.42 -9.60 6.06
N SER A 61 10.44 -10.37 5.69
CA SER A 61 11.67 -9.79 5.11
C SER A 61 11.48 -9.45 3.63
N GLN A 62 12.04 -8.31 3.17
CA GLN A 62 11.98 -7.92 1.76
C GLN A 62 12.67 -8.95 0.85
N GLU A 63 13.80 -9.50 1.28
CA GLU A 63 14.53 -10.52 0.52
C GLU A 63 13.72 -11.81 0.31
N GLU A 64 12.98 -12.28 1.32
CA GLU A 64 12.09 -13.44 1.16
C GLU A 64 10.86 -13.12 0.30
N PHE A 65 10.33 -11.90 0.42
CA PHE A 65 9.27 -11.43 -0.46
C PHE A 65 9.71 -11.42 -1.92
N ASP A 66 10.86 -10.82 -2.23
CA ASP A 66 11.39 -10.74 -3.59
C ASP A 66 11.64 -12.13 -4.16
N ARG A 67 12.24 -13.03 -3.37
CA ARG A 67 12.41 -14.46 -3.76
C ARG A 67 11.09 -15.14 -4.07
N TYR A 68 10.06 -14.93 -3.24
CA TYR A 68 8.74 -15.50 -3.46
C TYR A 68 8.12 -14.95 -4.75
N PHE A 69 8.10 -13.63 -4.92
CA PHE A 69 7.54 -12.97 -6.09
C PHE A 69 8.20 -13.50 -7.37
N ASP A 70 9.53 -13.57 -7.40
CA ASP A 70 10.31 -14.14 -8.49
C ASP A 70 9.96 -15.61 -8.78
N ALA A 71 9.80 -16.42 -7.74
CA ALA A 71 9.52 -17.83 -7.89
C ALA A 71 8.12 -18.09 -8.47
N VAL A 72 7.15 -17.21 -8.19
CA VAL A 72 5.78 -17.32 -8.70
C VAL A 72 5.66 -16.69 -10.09
N SER A 73 6.31 -15.55 -10.34
CA SER A 73 6.29 -14.88 -11.66
C SER A 73 7.00 -15.69 -12.75
N LYS A 74 8.08 -16.40 -12.42
CA LYS A 74 8.78 -17.30 -13.38
C LYS A 74 7.96 -18.55 -13.73
N LYS A 75 7.02 -18.96 -12.88
CA LYS A 75 6.12 -20.08 -13.17
C LYS A 75 4.99 -19.69 -14.13
N SER A 76 4.56 -18.43 -14.10
CA SER A 76 3.50 -17.92 -14.98
C SER A 76 4.02 -17.46 -16.35
N SER A 77 5.30 -17.07 -16.46
CA SER A 77 5.88 -16.51 -17.69
C SER A 77 6.77 -17.51 -18.44
N SER A 78 6.21 -18.22 -19.43
CA SER A 78 7.02 -19.05 -20.34
C SER A 78 7.77 -18.25 -21.41
N ARG A 79 7.49 -16.94 -21.56
CA ARG A 79 8.03 -16.08 -22.64
C ARG A 79 7.68 -14.60 -22.41
N THR A 80 8.44 -13.88 -21.58
CA THR A 80 8.47 -12.40 -21.63
C THR A 80 9.80 -11.92 -21.08
N SER A 81 10.70 -11.52 -21.97
CA SER A 81 11.76 -10.58 -21.65
C SER A 81 11.15 -9.18 -21.66
N SER A 82 10.97 -8.57 -20.50
CA SER A 82 10.95 -7.10 -20.40
C SER A 82 11.15 -6.73 -18.95
N GLU A 83 12.31 -6.15 -18.68
CA GLU A 83 12.85 -5.71 -17.41
C GLU A 83 12.11 -4.47 -16.84
N GLU A 84 10.89 -4.16 -17.30
CA GLU A 84 10.13 -2.95 -16.95
C GLU A 84 8.72 -3.32 -16.47
N THR A 85 8.21 -2.64 -15.44
CA THR A 85 6.82 -2.83 -14.98
C THR A 85 5.83 -2.03 -15.82
N THR A 86 4.69 -2.65 -16.16
CA THR A 86 3.57 -1.96 -16.83
C THR A 86 2.56 -1.40 -15.83
N LEU A 87 2.85 -1.48 -14.53
CA LEU A 87 1.95 -1.12 -13.45
C LEU A 87 2.06 0.39 -13.17
N THR A 88 0.91 1.08 -13.14
CA THR A 88 0.81 2.47 -12.69
C THR A 88 0.34 2.52 -11.24
N TYR A 89 0.54 3.65 -10.56
CA TYR A 89 -0.03 3.89 -9.22
C TYR A 89 -1.54 3.73 -9.16
N GLU A 90 -2.26 4.08 -10.23
CA GLU A 90 -3.71 3.88 -10.34
C GLU A 90 -4.07 2.40 -10.32
N SER A 91 -3.48 1.62 -11.24
CA SER A 91 -3.75 0.19 -11.32
C SER A 91 -3.31 -0.57 -10.05
N LEU A 92 -2.17 -0.22 -9.46
CA LEU A 92 -1.71 -0.85 -8.22
C LEU A 92 -2.63 -0.51 -7.05
N TYR A 93 -3.07 0.74 -6.91
CA TYR A 93 -4.00 1.15 -5.86
C TYR A 93 -5.30 0.36 -5.93
N ASP A 94 -5.88 0.20 -7.12
CA ASP A 94 -7.13 -0.55 -7.31
C ASP A 94 -6.98 -2.00 -6.88
N ILE A 95 -5.88 -2.66 -7.29
CA ILE A 95 -5.58 -4.03 -6.87
C ILE A 95 -5.40 -4.10 -5.34
N LEU A 96 -4.57 -3.23 -4.77
CA LEU A 96 -4.32 -3.20 -3.31
C LEU A 96 -5.61 -3.00 -2.53
N LYS A 97 -6.43 -2.02 -2.94
CA LYS A 97 -7.70 -1.68 -2.30
C LYS A 97 -8.68 -2.84 -2.31
N GLN A 98 -8.77 -3.59 -3.41
CA GLN A 98 -9.62 -4.77 -3.49
C GLN A 98 -9.26 -5.80 -2.41
N HIS A 99 -7.97 -6.04 -2.21
CA HIS A 99 -7.49 -7.01 -1.21
C HIS A 99 -7.59 -6.49 0.22
N THR A 100 -7.21 -5.24 0.47
CA THR A 100 -7.22 -4.65 1.82
C THR A 100 -8.63 -4.41 2.36
N GLN A 101 -9.63 -4.20 1.50
CA GLN A 101 -11.04 -4.11 1.93
C GLN A 101 -11.63 -5.45 2.40
N SER A 102 -10.97 -6.58 2.09
CA SER A 102 -11.43 -7.92 2.47
C SER A 102 -10.99 -8.35 3.88
N ILE A 103 -10.10 -7.58 4.51
CA ILE A 103 -9.52 -7.86 5.82
C ILE A 103 -10.00 -6.84 6.87
N PRO A 104 -9.88 -7.17 8.17
CA PRO A 104 -10.19 -6.22 9.24
C PRO A 104 -9.44 -4.91 9.11
N GLU A 105 -10.15 -3.80 9.33
CA GLU A 105 -9.53 -2.48 9.32
C GLU A 105 -8.84 -2.24 10.66
N VAL A 106 -7.52 -2.10 10.62
CA VAL A 106 -6.68 -1.92 11.81
C VAL A 106 -5.97 -0.58 11.72
N SER A 107 -6.24 0.33 12.65
CA SER A 107 -5.47 1.56 12.79
C SER A 107 -5.48 2.05 14.24
N TYR A 108 -4.58 2.97 14.57
CA TYR A 108 -4.59 3.62 15.88
C TYR A 108 -5.69 4.67 16.05
N GLU A 109 -6.28 5.14 14.95
CA GLU A 109 -7.27 6.22 14.96
C GLU A 109 -8.66 5.75 15.40
N LYS A 110 -8.92 4.44 15.39
CA LYS A 110 -10.24 3.88 15.70
C LYS A 110 -10.17 2.51 16.37
N ASP A 111 -11.16 2.22 17.18
CA ASP A 111 -11.38 0.87 17.70
C ASP A 111 -11.88 -0.07 16.60
N PHE A 112 -11.68 -1.38 16.81
CA PHE A 112 -12.21 -2.40 15.93
C PHE A 112 -13.74 -2.38 15.93
N SER A 113 -14.33 -2.55 14.74
CA SER A 113 -15.77 -2.81 14.63
C SER A 113 -16.13 -4.19 15.18
N GLU A 114 -17.41 -4.43 15.50
CA GLU A 114 -17.89 -5.77 15.90
C GLU A 114 -17.62 -6.82 14.82
N HIS A 115 -17.74 -6.42 13.55
CA HIS A 115 -17.45 -7.27 12.40
C HIS A 115 -15.97 -7.70 12.39
N ASP A 116 -15.06 -6.76 12.60
CA ASP A 116 -13.62 -7.01 12.62
C ASP A 116 -13.21 -7.88 13.81
N LEU A 117 -13.74 -7.58 14.99
CA LEU A 117 -13.50 -8.37 16.21
C LEU A 117 -13.94 -9.83 16.04
N LYS A 118 -15.10 -10.06 15.42
CA LYS A 118 -15.59 -11.41 15.15
C LYS A 118 -14.59 -12.19 14.30
N ARG A 119 -13.99 -11.55 13.28
CA ARG A 119 -12.96 -12.19 12.45
C ARG A 119 -11.66 -12.42 13.22
N ILE A 120 -11.20 -11.43 13.97
CA ILE A 120 -9.99 -11.51 14.80
C ILE A 120 -10.07 -12.66 15.81
N TYR A 121 -11.19 -12.83 16.52
CA TYR A 121 -11.34 -13.93 17.50
C TYR A 121 -11.34 -15.32 16.86
N LEU A 122 -11.69 -15.43 15.58
CA LEU A 122 -11.59 -16.68 14.84
C LEU A 122 -10.16 -16.98 14.43
N ASP A 123 -9.42 -15.96 13.99
CA ASP A 123 -8.09 -16.13 13.44
C ASP A 123 -6.99 -16.12 14.53
N PHE A 124 -7.25 -15.55 15.71
CA PHE A 124 -6.36 -15.52 16.87
C PHE A 124 -7.00 -16.20 18.08
N PRO A 125 -6.73 -17.50 18.32
CA PRO A 125 -7.40 -18.27 19.38
C PRO A 125 -7.11 -17.79 20.80
N GLU A 126 -6.07 -16.98 21.01
CA GLU A 126 -5.70 -16.46 22.33
C GLU A 126 -6.30 -15.08 22.61
N ILE A 127 -6.75 -14.36 21.57
CA ILE A 127 -7.42 -13.07 21.72
C ILE A 127 -8.88 -13.28 22.06
N LYS A 128 -9.32 -12.75 23.21
CA LYS A 128 -10.68 -12.98 23.76
C LYS A 128 -11.51 -11.73 23.97
N THR A 129 -10.90 -10.55 23.97
CA THR A 129 -11.57 -9.29 24.27
C THR A 129 -11.14 -8.20 23.30
N ALA A 130 -11.95 -7.15 23.21
CA ALA A 130 -11.63 -5.98 22.39
C ALA A 130 -10.39 -5.26 22.93
N GLU A 131 -10.22 -5.21 24.25
CA GLU A 131 -9.04 -4.64 24.92
C GLU A 131 -7.75 -5.37 24.50
N ASP A 132 -7.77 -6.71 24.52
CA ASP A 132 -6.63 -7.53 24.11
C ASP A 132 -6.33 -7.34 22.61
N ALA A 133 -7.37 -7.34 21.76
CA ALA A 133 -7.20 -7.04 20.34
C ALA A 133 -6.59 -5.65 20.12
N ASN A 134 -7.10 -4.63 20.81
CA ASN A 134 -6.59 -3.25 20.73
C ASN A 134 -5.13 -3.14 21.18
N SER A 135 -4.69 -3.93 22.16
CA SER A 135 -3.30 -3.98 22.61
C SER A 135 -2.34 -4.66 21.60
N LYS A 136 -2.89 -5.40 20.63
CA LYS A 136 -2.15 -6.20 19.63
C LYS A 136 -2.34 -5.73 18.19
N LYS A 137 -2.76 -4.47 17.98
CA LYS A 137 -3.07 -3.91 16.66
C LYS A 137 -1.96 -4.13 15.63
N GLU A 138 -0.70 -3.92 15.99
CA GLU A 138 0.42 -4.10 15.06
C GLU A 138 0.52 -5.56 14.56
N ILE A 139 0.48 -6.53 15.48
CA ILE A 139 0.56 -7.96 15.13
C ILE A 139 -0.65 -8.39 14.28
N ILE A 140 -1.85 -7.94 14.65
CA ILE A 140 -3.08 -8.24 13.92
C ILE A 140 -3.02 -7.65 12.50
N TYR A 141 -2.55 -6.41 12.38
CA TYR A 141 -2.37 -5.76 11.09
C TYR A 141 -1.37 -6.54 10.23
N ASP A 142 -0.17 -6.80 10.73
CA ASP A 142 0.88 -7.51 10.01
C ASP A 142 0.43 -8.90 9.57
N TYR A 143 -0.36 -9.58 10.38
CA TYR A 143 -0.94 -10.87 10.05
C TYR A 143 -1.87 -10.79 8.85
N TYR A 144 -2.83 -9.87 8.83
CA TYR A 144 -3.76 -9.75 7.71
C TYR A 144 -3.08 -9.22 6.44
N GLN A 145 -2.13 -8.28 6.59
CA GLN A 145 -1.29 -7.85 5.47
C GLN A 145 -0.50 -9.02 4.89
N THR A 146 -0.02 -9.94 5.73
CA THR A 146 0.69 -11.15 5.27
C THR A 146 -0.26 -12.11 4.55
N LEU A 147 -1.46 -12.32 5.09
CA LEU A 147 -2.43 -13.28 4.53
C LEU A 147 -2.89 -12.96 3.11
N ILE A 148 -2.98 -11.68 2.75
CA ILE A 148 -3.46 -11.26 1.43
C ILE A 148 -2.39 -11.32 0.34
N LYS A 149 -1.09 -11.37 0.70
CA LYS A 149 0.03 -11.33 -0.25
C LYS A 149 -0.07 -12.37 -1.38
N PRO A 150 -0.39 -13.66 -1.14
CA PRO A 150 -0.41 -14.64 -2.23
C PRO A 150 -1.40 -14.28 -3.35
N ALA A 151 -2.64 -13.93 -2.98
CA ALA A 151 -3.68 -13.58 -3.93
C ALA A 151 -3.40 -12.23 -4.61
N LEU A 152 -2.91 -11.25 -3.83
CA LEU A 152 -2.47 -9.96 -4.34
C LEU A 152 -1.39 -10.11 -5.42
N ILE A 153 -0.36 -10.92 -5.16
CA ILE A 153 0.74 -11.15 -6.09
C ILE A 153 0.25 -11.85 -7.37
N GLU A 154 -0.67 -12.80 -7.24
CA GLU A 154 -1.30 -13.46 -8.40
C GLU A 154 -2.03 -12.45 -9.30
N ASP A 155 -2.79 -11.52 -8.71
CA ASP A 155 -3.51 -10.47 -9.45
C ASP A 155 -2.53 -9.50 -10.13
N VAL A 156 -1.44 -9.10 -9.46
CA VAL A 156 -0.39 -8.25 -10.07
C VAL A 156 0.28 -8.95 -11.24
N ILE A 157 0.70 -10.21 -11.07
CA ILE A 157 1.34 -11.00 -12.13
C ILE A 157 0.38 -11.17 -13.32
N THR A 158 -0.90 -11.41 -13.05
CA THR A 158 -1.94 -11.53 -14.08
C THR A 158 -2.14 -10.22 -14.82
N PHE A 159 -2.18 -9.09 -14.10
CA PHE A 159 -2.26 -7.76 -14.68
C PHE A 159 -1.07 -7.48 -15.60
N GLU A 160 0.16 -7.66 -15.12
CA GLU A 160 1.37 -7.42 -15.90
C GLU A 160 1.44 -8.34 -17.13
N SER A 161 1.10 -9.62 -16.99
CA SER A 161 1.07 -10.57 -18.11
C SER A 161 0.07 -10.17 -19.20
N ASN A 162 -1.10 -9.67 -18.82
CA ASN A 162 -2.13 -9.19 -19.75
C ASN A 162 -1.76 -7.86 -20.41
N ASN A 163 -0.83 -7.11 -19.83
CA ASN A 163 -0.41 -5.80 -20.31
C ASN A 163 1.02 -5.78 -20.87
N ALA A 164 1.72 -6.92 -20.95
CA ALA A 164 3.12 -7.02 -21.36
C ALA A 164 3.47 -6.39 -22.73
N ASN A 165 2.49 -6.24 -23.63
CA ASN A 165 2.68 -5.59 -24.93
C ASN A 165 2.40 -4.07 -24.93
N LYS A 166 1.88 -3.53 -23.82
CA LYS A 166 1.72 -2.08 -23.65
C LYS A 166 3.04 -1.56 -23.09
N ARG A 167 3.65 -0.60 -23.80
CA ARG A 167 4.75 0.18 -23.22
C ARG A 167 4.23 0.87 -21.96
N SER A 168 5.04 0.94 -20.91
CA SER A 168 4.76 1.87 -19.82
C SER A 168 4.58 3.25 -20.45
N LEU A 169 3.49 3.92 -20.08
CA LEU A 169 3.29 5.31 -20.50
C LEU A 169 4.29 6.11 -19.69
N GLY A 170 5.46 6.40 -20.28
CA GLY A 170 6.45 7.24 -19.65
C GLY A 170 5.88 8.64 -19.48
N GLY A 171 5.88 9.14 -18.26
CA GLY A 171 5.66 10.55 -18.00
C GLY A 171 6.27 10.98 -16.68
N ILE A 172 5.88 12.15 -16.17
CA ILE A 172 6.68 12.87 -15.17
C ILE A 172 6.45 12.23 -13.80
N SER A 173 7.54 11.86 -13.14
CA SER A 173 7.52 11.24 -11.81
C SER A 173 6.54 11.94 -10.85
N PRO A 174 5.76 11.19 -10.04
CA PRO A 174 5.64 9.74 -10.01
C PRO A 174 4.47 9.26 -10.90
N GLU A 175 4.74 8.86 -12.14
CA GLU A 175 3.71 8.33 -13.06
C GLU A 175 3.80 6.80 -13.19
N THR A 176 5.02 6.25 -13.16
CA THR A 176 5.32 4.82 -13.24
C THR A 176 5.95 4.31 -11.96
N LEU A 177 5.89 3.00 -11.75
CA LEU A 177 6.63 2.33 -10.68
C LEU A 177 7.93 1.77 -11.24
N THR A 178 8.95 1.61 -10.39
CA THR A 178 10.10 0.75 -10.68
C THR A 178 9.83 -0.65 -10.12
N VAL A 179 10.55 -1.67 -10.61
CA VAL A 179 10.47 -3.03 -10.04
C VAL A 179 10.78 -3.06 -8.54
N PRO A 180 11.88 -2.43 -8.05
CA PRO A 180 12.15 -2.35 -6.61
C PRO A 180 11.02 -1.69 -5.83
N GLU A 181 10.48 -0.58 -6.34
CA GLU A 181 9.40 0.16 -5.69
C GLU A 181 8.12 -0.68 -5.62
N ARG A 182 7.68 -1.27 -6.74
CA ARG A 182 6.53 -2.19 -6.78
C ARG A 182 6.66 -3.27 -5.72
N ASN A 183 7.81 -3.94 -5.64
CA ASN A 183 8.02 -5.02 -4.68
C ASN A 183 7.98 -4.52 -3.23
N HIS A 184 8.51 -3.32 -2.96
CA HIS A 184 8.40 -2.67 -1.65
C HIS A 184 6.95 -2.39 -1.25
N LEU A 185 6.14 -1.90 -2.19
CA LEU A 185 4.72 -1.62 -1.94
C LEU A 185 3.91 -2.90 -1.70
N LEU A 186 4.23 -3.97 -2.42
CA LEU A 186 3.55 -5.27 -2.26
C LEU A 186 4.00 -6.04 -1.00
N SER A 187 5.19 -5.76 -0.47
CA SER A 187 5.67 -6.40 0.76
C SER A 187 4.94 -5.91 2.01
N ASN A 188 4.31 -4.74 1.95
CA ASN A 188 3.35 -4.24 2.94
C ASN A 188 2.13 -3.61 2.25
N PRO A 189 1.13 -4.41 1.84
CA PRO A 189 0.04 -3.96 0.97
C PRO A 189 -0.76 -2.78 1.54
N GLY A 190 -1.01 -2.74 2.84
CA GLY A 190 -1.76 -1.66 3.47
C GLY A 190 -1.00 -0.34 3.46
N TYR A 191 0.32 -0.35 3.71
CA TYR A 191 1.14 0.86 3.53
C TYR A 191 1.24 1.22 2.04
N GLY A 192 1.41 0.21 1.17
CA GLY A 192 1.42 0.38 -0.28
C GLY A 192 0.15 1.05 -0.82
N GLN A 193 -1.02 0.73 -0.27
CA GLN A 193 -2.28 1.35 -0.67
C GLN A 193 -2.30 2.85 -0.33
N HIS A 194 -1.84 3.22 0.86
CA HIS A 194 -1.78 4.62 1.27
C HIS A 194 -0.74 5.41 0.49
N TYR A 195 0.40 4.78 0.18
CA TYR A 195 1.46 5.36 -0.63
C TYR A 195 1.03 5.60 -2.08
N THR A 196 0.38 4.62 -2.71
CA THR A 196 -0.15 4.75 -4.08
C THR A 196 -1.25 5.79 -4.17
N PHE A 197 -2.12 5.86 -3.15
CA PHE A 197 -3.11 6.93 -3.05
C PHE A 197 -2.47 8.32 -2.93
N ALA A 198 -1.40 8.46 -2.14
CA ALA A 198 -0.65 9.71 -2.04
C ALA A 198 0.00 10.13 -3.36
N ALA A 199 0.49 9.19 -4.17
CA ALA A 199 1.03 9.46 -5.50
C ALA A 199 -0.06 9.96 -6.48
N GLN A 200 -1.26 9.39 -6.41
CA GLN A 200 -2.40 9.89 -7.22
C GLN A 200 -2.82 11.30 -6.82
N GLU A 201 -2.93 11.55 -5.51
CA GLU A 201 -3.22 12.88 -4.98
C GLU A 201 -2.13 13.88 -5.37
N SER A 202 -0.85 13.49 -5.35
CA SER A 202 0.23 14.40 -5.73
C SER A 202 0.15 14.81 -7.20
N ASN A 203 -0.13 13.88 -8.09
CA ASN A 203 -0.36 14.14 -9.51
C ASN A 203 -1.58 15.05 -9.71
N HIS A 204 -2.71 14.74 -9.05
CA HIS A 204 -3.92 15.56 -9.14
C HIS A 204 -3.69 16.99 -8.68
N TRP A 205 -3.14 17.18 -7.48
CA TRP A 205 -2.98 18.50 -6.89
C TRP A 205 -1.91 19.34 -7.57
N THR A 206 -0.90 18.73 -8.17
CA THR A 206 0.07 19.46 -8.99
C THR A 206 -0.60 20.14 -10.17
N VAL A 207 -1.48 19.43 -10.88
CA VAL A 207 -2.25 19.98 -12.00
C VAL A 207 -3.26 21.03 -11.50
N VAL A 208 -3.95 20.80 -10.38
CA VAL A 208 -4.89 21.79 -9.81
C VAL A 208 -4.19 23.10 -9.43
N VAL A 209 -3.02 23.01 -8.80
CA VAL A 209 -2.30 24.18 -8.27
C VAL A 209 -1.54 24.94 -9.35
N TYR A 210 -0.85 24.23 -10.25
CA TYR A 210 0.06 24.84 -11.23
C TYR A 210 -0.50 24.86 -12.65
N GLN A 211 -1.61 24.16 -12.93
CA GLN A 211 -2.23 24.04 -14.27
C GLN A 211 -1.31 23.45 -15.35
N ARG A 212 -0.22 22.80 -14.92
CA ARG A 212 0.74 22.13 -15.79
C ARG A 212 1.47 21.05 -15.02
N ASP A 213 2.02 20.11 -15.77
CA ASP A 213 2.99 19.16 -15.29
C ASP A 213 4.28 19.30 -16.10
N ALA A 214 5.37 19.60 -15.40
CA ALA A 214 6.65 19.97 -15.95
C ALA A 214 7.74 19.50 -15.00
N ASP A 215 8.68 18.72 -15.53
CA ASP A 215 9.81 18.23 -14.76
C ASP A 215 10.79 19.36 -14.42
N ASN A 216 11.63 19.17 -13.39
CA ASN A 216 12.72 20.07 -13.00
C ASN A 216 12.28 21.47 -12.50
N GLU A 217 10.98 21.73 -12.41
CA GLU A 217 10.40 23.02 -12.03
C GLU A 217 9.74 23.01 -10.64
N ALA A 218 9.25 24.17 -10.19
CA ALA A 218 8.59 24.33 -8.89
C ALA A 218 7.39 23.38 -8.69
N ASN A 219 6.64 23.11 -9.76
CA ASN A 219 5.51 22.17 -9.71
C ASN A 219 6.00 20.72 -9.50
N ASN A 220 7.17 20.33 -10.03
CA ASN A 220 7.73 19.00 -9.72
C ASN A 220 8.22 18.94 -8.27
N ALA A 221 8.91 19.98 -7.81
CA ALA A 221 9.31 20.10 -6.40
C ALA A 221 8.12 20.00 -5.43
N PHE A 222 7.00 20.67 -5.77
CA PHE A 222 5.74 20.55 -5.05
C PHE A 222 5.20 19.12 -5.05
N LYS A 223 5.13 18.49 -6.23
CA LYS A 223 4.60 17.13 -6.44
C LYS A 223 5.31 16.10 -5.55
N HIS A 224 6.64 16.06 -5.59
CA HIS A 224 7.45 15.17 -4.76
C HIS A 224 7.28 15.44 -3.26
N ALA A 225 7.22 16.72 -2.88
CA ALA A 225 7.05 17.10 -1.50
C ALA A 225 5.69 16.66 -0.93
N ILE A 226 4.59 16.91 -1.64
CA ILE A 226 3.26 16.48 -1.18
C ILE A 226 3.10 14.96 -1.26
N TRP A 227 3.71 14.28 -2.23
CA TRP A 227 3.69 12.81 -2.27
C TRP A 227 4.26 12.20 -0.98
N ASN A 228 5.42 12.68 -0.53
CA ASN A 228 6.04 12.22 0.71
C ASN A 228 5.20 12.56 1.94
N ALA A 229 4.73 13.81 2.03
CA ALA A 229 3.97 14.26 3.19
C ALA A 229 2.62 13.53 3.33
N LEU A 230 1.91 13.37 2.20
CA LEU A 230 0.63 12.65 2.16
C LEU A 230 0.82 11.14 2.40
N SER A 231 1.89 10.52 1.90
CA SER A 231 2.20 9.11 2.18
C SER A 231 2.31 8.85 3.68
N ILE A 232 3.13 9.65 4.38
CA ILE A 232 3.28 9.57 5.84
C ILE A 232 1.93 9.77 6.52
N ARG A 233 1.19 10.81 6.14
CA ARG A 233 -0.11 11.12 6.75
C ARG A 233 -1.12 9.99 6.58
N TYR A 234 -1.25 9.44 5.37
CA TYR A 234 -2.23 8.39 5.10
C TYR A 234 -1.84 7.07 5.77
N ILE A 235 -0.56 6.70 5.81
CA ILE A 235 -0.10 5.52 6.55
C ILE A 235 -0.42 5.67 8.04
N LEU A 236 -0.08 6.81 8.65
CA LEU A 236 -0.36 7.05 10.07
C LEU A 236 -1.86 6.97 10.40
N LYS A 237 -2.73 7.46 9.50
CA LYS A 237 -4.18 7.41 9.71
C LYS A 237 -4.81 6.05 9.44
N GLY A 238 -4.30 5.31 8.47
CA GLY A 238 -4.93 4.09 7.96
C GLY A 238 -4.36 2.79 8.52
N ALA A 239 -3.23 2.84 9.21
CA ALA A 239 -2.58 1.66 9.78
C ALA A 239 -2.11 1.90 11.22
N PRO A 240 -1.81 0.85 12.02
CA PRO A 240 -1.25 1.00 13.35
C PRO A 240 0.27 1.26 13.25
N ALA A 241 0.65 2.30 12.51
CA ALA A 241 2.03 2.68 12.27
C ALA A 241 2.50 3.70 13.31
N SER A 242 3.73 3.51 13.78
CA SER A 242 4.53 4.56 14.39
C SER A 242 5.02 5.57 13.33
N GLU A 243 5.47 6.73 13.78
CA GLU A 243 6.17 7.71 12.96
C GLU A 243 7.26 7.09 12.12
N ASN A 244 8.25 6.46 12.77
CA ASN A 244 9.44 5.97 12.11
C ASN A 244 9.04 4.95 11.05
N GLN A 245 8.10 4.04 11.35
CA GLN A 245 7.61 3.11 10.34
C GLN A 245 7.01 3.81 9.10
N ALA A 246 6.23 4.88 9.28
CA ALA A 246 5.64 5.62 8.17
C ALA A 246 6.68 6.42 7.37
N VAL A 247 7.62 7.07 8.06
CA VAL A 247 8.73 7.83 7.44
C VAL A 247 9.66 6.89 6.69
N ASP A 248 10.06 5.78 7.31
CA ASP A 248 10.99 4.79 6.76
C ASP A 248 10.40 4.13 5.52
N PHE A 249 9.13 3.71 5.59
CA PHE A 249 8.45 3.11 4.44
C PHE A 249 8.34 4.08 3.26
N THR A 250 8.01 5.34 3.56
CA THR A 250 7.89 6.39 2.53
C THR A 250 9.25 6.74 1.93
N GLN A 251 10.29 6.85 2.76
CA GLN A 251 11.64 7.11 2.29
C GLN A 251 12.14 5.98 1.39
N ASP A 252 12.02 4.74 1.83
CA ASP A 252 12.49 3.57 1.08
C ASP A 252 11.75 3.43 -0.26
N GLY A 253 10.42 3.61 -0.28
CA GLY A 253 9.63 3.62 -1.52
C GLY A 253 10.06 4.72 -2.48
N THR A 254 10.13 5.97 -2.02
CA THR A 254 10.53 7.11 -2.88
C THR A 254 12.00 7.07 -3.30
N SER A 255 12.86 6.34 -2.59
CA SER A 255 14.25 6.13 -2.98
C SER A 255 14.37 5.01 -4.02
N LYS A 256 13.59 3.94 -3.88
CA LYS A 256 13.45 2.89 -4.91
C LYS A 256 12.83 3.41 -6.20
N HIS A 257 11.98 4.43 -6.13
CA HIS A 257 11.49 5.14 -7.30
C HIS A 257 12.62 5.79 -8.12
N GLU A 258 13.69 6.24 -7.46
CA GLU A 258 14.87 6.84 -8.08
C GLU A 258 15.93 5.80 -8.48
N GLN A 259 15.55 4.53 -8.58
CA GLN A 259 16.39 3.44 -9.07
C GLN A 259 15.92 2.99 -10.46
N ASP A 260 16.81 2.35 -11.22
CA ASP A 260 16.37 1.58 -12.38
C ASP A 260 15.69 0.28 -11.93
N ASP A 261 15.10 -0.46 -12.87
CA ASP A 261 14.42 -1.71 -12.57
C ASP A 261 15.35 -2.84 -12.09
N ASN A 262 16.68 -2.67 -12.21
CA ASN A 262 17.68 -3.56 -11.64
C ASN A 262 18.09 -3.15 -10.21
N GLY A 263 17.50 -2.09 -9.67
CA GLY A 263 17.83 -1.55 -8.34
C GLY A 263 19.10 -0.68 -8.31
N ASN A 264 19.65 -0.28 -9.47
CA ASN A 264 20.78 0.63 -9.50
C ASN A 264 20.30 2.08 -9.33
N GLN A 265 21.03 2.85 -8.54
CA GLN A 265 20.73 4.28 -8.34
C GLN A 265 20.82 5.08 -9.64
N ILE A 266 19.78 5.87 -9.93
CA ILE A 266 19.79 6.85 -11.00
C ILE A 266 20.42 8.15 -10.47
N ARG A 267 21.54 8.58 -11.07
CA ARG A 267 22.34 9.72 -10.58
C ARG A 267 22.27 10.92 -11.51
N THR A 268 21.04 11.36 -11.77
CA THR A 268 20.75 12.49 -12.67
C THR A 268 20.57 13.80 -11.91
N ASN A 269 20.39 14.90 -12.63
CA ASN A 269 20.01 16.17 -12.01
C ASN A 269 18.63 16.06 -11.35
N ALA A 270 17.65 15.48 -12.06
CA ALA A 270 16.28 15.26 -11.57
C ALA A 270 16.28 14.45 -10.27
N SER A 271 16.92 13.27 -10.27
CA SER A 271 16.97 12.43 -9.06
C SER A 271 17.65 13.12 -7.86
N ALA A 272 18.62 14.00 -8.08
CA ALA A 272 19.19 14.80 -6.98
C ALA A 272 18.16 15.79 -6.40
N MET A 273 17.39 16.46 -7.26
CA MET A 273 16.30 17.35 -6.86
C MET A 273 15.19 16.58 -6.13
N ASP A 274 14.77 15.45 -6.68
CA ASP A 274 13.65 14.66 -6.18
C ASP A 274 14.00 14.06 -4.82
N LEU A 275 15.16 13.40 -4.67
CA LEU A 275 15.63 12.90 -3.38
C LEU A 275 15.74 14.00 -2.32
N PHE A 276 16.22 15.18 -2.70
CA PHE A 276 16.32 16.32 -1.80
C PHE A 276 14.94 16.82 -1.34
N ASN A 277 14.02 17.04 -2.29
CA ASN A 277 12.67 17.52 -2.00
C ASN A 277 11.86 16.49 -1.20
N ASN A 278 12.02 15.20 -1.52
CA ASN A 278 11.47 14.08 -0.77
C ASN A 278 11.93 14.14 0.70
N MET A 279 13.25 14.23 0.94
CA MET A 279 13.85 14.36 2.28
C MET A 279 13.33 15.60 3.02
N ALA A 280 13.26 16.75 2.35
CA ALA A 280 12.79 18.00 2.95
C ALA A 280 11.34 17.91 3.44
N ALA A 281 10.45 17.28 2.67
CA ALA A 281 9.06 17.08 3.05
C ALA A 281 8.91 16.09 4.22
N ARG A 282 9.67 14.98 4.23
CA ARG A 282 9.70 14.03 5.36
C ARG A 282 10.20 14.69 6.64
N THR A 283 11.21 15.54 6.53
CA THR A 283 11.76 16.31 7.66
C THR A 283 10.68 17.23 8.25
N TRP A 284 9.97 17.98 7.41
CA TRP A 284 8.88 18.84 7.87
C TRP A 284 7.74 18.05 8.53
N MET A 285 7.30 16.94 7.92
CA MET A 285 6.26 16.09 8.53
C MET A 285 6.67 15.55 9.91
N LYS A 286 7.95 15.21 10.08
CA LYS A 286 8.51 14.76 11.36
C LYS A 286 8.54 15.87 12.41
N GLU A 287 8.73 17.12 12.03
CA GLU A 287 8.74 18.23 13.00
C GLU A 287 7.33 18.73 13.36
N GLU A 288 6.39 18.69 12.42
CA GLU A 288 5.03 19.22 12.64
C GLU A 288 4.03 18.21 13.20
N THR A 289 4.39 16.93 13.22
CA THR A 289 3.52 15.91 13.81
C THR A 289 3.87 15.79 15.30
N SER A 290 2.92 16.10 16.17
CA SER A 290 3.09 15.88 17.61
C SER A 290 2.70 14.43 17.97
N TRP A 291 3.63 13.74 18.60
CA TRP A 291 3.58 12.30 18.71
C TRP A 291 2.65 11.81 19.83
N GLY A 292 1.79 10.87 19.46
CA GLY A 292 0.83 10.17 20.30
C GLY A 292 0.20 9.01 19.52
N ILE A 293 -0.62 8.21 20.21
CA ILE A 293 -1.40 7.13 19.60
C ILE A 293 -2.87 7.57 19.54
N GLY A 294 -3.50 7.42 18.37
CA GLY A 294 -4.90 7.77 18.14
C GLY A 294 -5.22 9.22 18.48
N PRO A 295 -6.16 9.51 19.41
CA PRO A 295 -6.63 10.87 19.70
C PRO A 295 -5.57 11.80 20.31
N PHE A 296 -4.43 11.28 20.74
CA PHE A 296 -3.31 12.07 21.27
C PHE A 296 -2.31 12.48 20.19
N ARG A 297 -2.49 12.02 18.95
CA ARG A 297 -1.68 12.40 17.81
C ARG A 297 -2.22 13.70 17.21
N SER A 298 -1.34 14.68 17.01
CA SER A 298 -1.62 15.83 16.13
C SER A 298 -0.74 15.73 14.91
N MET A 299 -1.32 15.92 13.73
CA MET A 299 -0.59 15.92 12.47
C MET A 299 -1.15 17.01 11.56
N PRO A 300 -0.35 17.57 10.63
CA PRO A 300 -0.85 18.50 9.64
C PRO A 300 -2.10 18.00 8.91
N SER A 301 -3.07 18.89 8.71
CA SER A 301 -4.23 18.56 7.90
C SER A 301 -3.83 18.40 6.43
N PHE A 302 -4.74 17.86 5.61
CA PHE A 302 -4.51 17.77 4.17
C PHE A 302 -4.24 19.16 3.57
N GLU A 303 -5.06 20.14 3.93
CA GLU A 303 -4.95 21.52 3.47
C GLU A 303 -3.65 22.18 3.95
N ASP A 304 -3.22 21.92 5.19
CA ASP A 304 -1.95 22.44 5.70
C ASP A 304 -0.77 21.92 4.88
N ILE A 305 -0.77 20.62 4.55
CA ILE A 305 0.27 19.99 3.71
C ILE A 305 0.32 20.68 2.34
N ILE A 306 -0.83 20.77 1.65
CA ILE A 306 -0.90 21.37 0.31
C ILE A 306 -0.43 22.83 0.35
N ASN A 307 -0.95 23.63 1.27
CA ASN A 307 -0.63 25.06 1.35
C ASN A 307 0.85 25.29 1.73
N ASN A 308 1.39 24.52 2.67
CA ASN A 308 2.76 24.66 3.11
C ASN A 308 3.75 24.25 2.01
N MET A 309 3.54 23.10 1.37
CA MET A 309 4.42 22.62 0.30
C MET A 309 4.35 23.51 -0.92
N LYS A 310 3.17 24.06 -1.25
CA LYS A 310 3.03 25.07 -2.31
C LYS A 310 3.86 26.31 -1.98
N GLY A 311 3.76 26.82 -0.76
CA GLY A 311 4.53 27.98 -0.32
C GLY A 311 6.05 27.76 -0.44
N LYS A 312 6.54 26.57 -0.07
CA LYS A 312 7.95 26.19 -0.20
C LYS A 312 8.37 26.02 -1.67
N ALA A 313 7.51 25.45 -2.51
CA ALA A 313 7.78 25.26 -3.93
C ALA A 313 7.82 26.58 -4.70
N ASP A 314 6.89 27.50 -4.43
CA ASP A 314 6.88 28.83 -5.03
C ASP A 314 8.10 29.66 -4.62
N ALA A 315 8.61 29.45 -3.41
CA ALA A 315 9.84 30.06 -2.90
C ALA A 315 11.13 29.32 -3.32
N SER A 316 11.02 28.21 -4.07
CA SER A 316 12.18 27.38 -4.41
C SER A 316 13.19 28.13 -5.29
N THR A 317 14.45 28.05 -4.86
CA THR A 317 15.58 28.58 -5.60
C THR A 317 16.01 27.60 -6.69
N VAL A 318 16.60 28.15 -7.76
CA VAL A 318 17.18 27.39 -8.86
C VAL A 318 18.58 26.93 -8.46
N HIS A 319 18.83 25.62 -8.53
CA HIS A 319 20.12 25.00 -8.17
C HIS A 319 20.63 24.12 -9.32
N THR A 320 21.95 24.09 -9.48
CA THR A 320 22.64 23.01 -10.19
C THR A 320 22.74 21.77 -9.29
N ARG A 321 22.94 20.58 -9.89
CA ARG A 321 23.18 19.35 -9.12
C ARG A 321 24.30 19.51 -8.09
N ALA A 322 25.40 20.15 -8.45
CA ALA A 322 26.52 20.38 -7.54
C ALA A 322 26.09 21.21 -6.31
N GLN A 323 25.20 22.19 -6.48
CA GLN A 323 24.67 22.99 -5.38
C GLN A 323 23.66 22.20 -4.51
N ILE A 324 22.90 21.28 -5.08
CA ILE A 324 22.00 20.38 -4.34
C ILE A 324 22.82 19.40 -3.47
N LEU A 325 23.90 18.85 -4.02
CA LEU A 325 24.74 17.86 -3.33
C LEU A 325 25.76 18.48 -2.36
N ALA A 326 26.13 19.75 -2.54
CA ALA A 326 27.15 20.42 -1.72
C ALA A 326 26.88 20.37 -0.21
N PRO A 327 25.66 20.64 0.29
CA PRO A 327 25.35 20.52 1.72
C PRO A 327 25.52 19.10 2.29
N HIS A 328 25.53 18.08 1.42
CA HIS A 328 25.68 16.68 1.81
C HIS A 328 27.12 16.17 1.71
N GLY A 329 28.06 16.98 1.21
CA GLY A 329 29.47 16.63 1.04
C GLY A 329 29.96 16.63 -0.42
N GLY A 330 29.14 17.06 -1.37
CA GLY A 330 29.49 17.15 -2.80
C GLY A 330 29.11 15.91 -3.61
N ASP A 331 29.44 15.92 -4.91
CA ASP A 331 29.06 14.85 -5.85
C ASP A 331 30.04 13.66 -5.75
N SER A 332 29.64 12.62 -5.01
CA SER A 332 30.43 11.41 -4.81
C SER A 332 29.53 10.20 -4.52
N ASP A 333 30.04 8.99 -4.75
CA ASP A 333 29.32 7.74 -4.45
C ASP A 333 28.82 7.68 -3.00
N TYR A 334 29.63 8.14 -2.06
CA TYR A 334 29.28 8.20 -0.64
C TYR A 334 28.05 9.10 -0.39
N VAL A 335 28.00 10.26 -1.04
CA VAL A 335 26.88 11.20 -0.88
C VAL A 335 25.61 10.67 -1.53
N TRP A 336 25.71 10.05 -2.69
CA TRP A 336 24.57 9.40 -3.35
C TRP A 336 24.00 8.28 -2.48
N ASN A 337 24.83 7.35 -2.00
CA ASN A 337 24.36 6.30 -1.09
C ASN A 337 23.66 6.90 0.13
N LYS A 338 24.26 7.93 0.73
CA LYS A 338 23.64 8.64 1.86
C LYS A 338 22.28 9.25 1.49
N LEU A 339 22.15 9.92 0.34
CA LEU A 339 20.88 10.55 -0.07
C LEU A 339 19.76 9.54 -0.28
N PHE A 340 20.07 8.40 -0.89
CA PHE A 340 19.11 7.30 -1.03
C PHE A 340 18.69 6.72 0.32
N ASP A 341 19.52 6.80 1.37
CA ASP A 341 19.22 6.23 2.69
C ASP A 341 18.70 7.27 3.71
N LEU A 342 18.63 8.56 3.36
CA LEU A 342 18.28 9.63 4.30
C LEU A 342 16.77 9.72 4.55
N GLN A 343 16.34 9.25 5.73
CA GLN A 343 14.98 9.42 6.23
C GLN A 343 14.59 10.91 6.35
N THR A 344 15.42 11.70 7.02
CA THR A 344 15.24 13.15 7.23
C THR A 344 16.58 13.88 7.16
N GLY A 345 16.53 15.21 7.02
CA GLY A 345 17.69 16.09 6.97
C GLY A 345 17.57 17.29 7.91
N VAL A 346 18.43 18.28 7.71
CA VAL A 346 18.36 19.59 8.41
C VAL A 346 17.64 20.65 7.60
N GLN A 347 17.22 20.32 6.38
CA GLN A 347 16.70 21.26 5.40
C GLN A 347 15.24 20.93 5.12
N GLN A 348 14.41 21.97 5.08
CA GLN A 348 12.98 21.85 4.76
C GLN A 348 12.55 22.82 3.65
N TYR A 349 13.49 23.48 2.98
CA TYR A 349 13.17 24.23 1.78
C TYR A 349 13.17 23.28 0.58
N LEU A 350 12.50 23.67 -0.50
CA LEU A 350 12.48 22.91 -1.73
C LEU A 350 13.41 23.57 -2.76
N VAL A 351 13.94 22.76 -3.67
CA VAL A 351 14.82 23.19 -4.76
C VAL A 351 14.21 22.83 -6.11
N ARG A 352 14.57 23.60 -7.14
CA ARG A 352 14.31 23.28 -8.56
C ARG A 352 15.60 23.40 -9.36
N LEU A 353 15.63 22.80 -10.54
CA LEU A 353 16.85 22.73 -11.35
C LEU A 353 16.98 23.90 -12.31
N GLN A 354 18.24 24.18 -12.68
CA GLN A 354 18.62 25.23 -13.64
C GLN A 354 18.36 24.83 -15.08
#